data_AF-A0A372R1L8-F1
#
_entry.id   AF-A0A372R1L8-F1
#
_cell.length_a   1.000
_cell.length_b   1.000
_cell.length_c   1.000
_cell.angle_alpha   90.00
_cell.angle_beta   90.00
_cell.angle_gamma   90.00
#
_symmetry.space_group_name_H-M   'P 1'
#
loop_
_entity.id
_entity.type
_entity.pdbx_description
1 polymer ?
#
loop_
_entity_poly.entity_id
_entity_poly.type
_entity_poly.pdbx_seq_one_letter_code
_entity_poly.pdbx_strand_id
1 'polypeptide(L)'
;MSSLEVLEQRIADFKAENLEAECAKVRQEHVEILERIIKLERYFDKLEKESESKKNRKFQTRCIQIAKEILNEEPMIEYRPPFLNGLELDAFFQKYRIALEVQGAQHRLHSTSWYKDVKKLEDIVNHDRQKRCICLDSGIFLIEVWYDQNLIPERIRKIKEFVYLVSKHFDTIVL
;
A
#
# COMPACT_ATOMS: atom_id res chain seq x y z
N MET A 1 20.72 62.66 36.24
CA MET A 1 19.51 61.84 36.39
C MET A 1 19.02 61.96 37.82
N SER A 2 17.70 62.12 38.00
CA SER A 2 17.11 62.13 39.34
C SER A 2 17.10 60.72 39.93
N SER A 3 17.06 60.61 41.26
CA SER A 3 16.93 59.30 41.93
C SER A 3 15.68 58.51 41.51
N LEU A 4 14.65 59.22 41.03
CA LEU A 4 13.41 58.63 40.54
C LEU A 4 13.61 57.95 39.16
N GLU A 5 14.32 58.59 38.24
CA GLU A 5 14.64 58.05 36.91
C GLU A 5 15.46 56.74 37.01
N VAL A 6 16.39 56.66 37.97
CA VAL A 6 17.21 55.45 38.19
C VAL A 6 16.38 54.28 38.70
N LEU A 7 15.37 54.54 39.54
CA LEU A 7 14.47 53.51 40.04
C LEU A 7 13.51 53.01 38.96
N GLU A 8 12.98 53.91 38.13
CA GLU A 8 12.13 53.57 37.00
C GLU A 8 12.86 52.67 35.98
N GLN A 9 14.11 53.01 35.66
CA GLN A 9 14.93 52.17 34.78
C GLN A 9 15.16 50.78 35.35
N ARG A 10 15.51 50.66 36.63
CA ARG A 10 15.69 49.34 37.30
C ARG A 10 14.42 48.50 37.31
N ILE A 11 13.26 49.13 37.47
CA ILE A 11 11.96 48.42 37.42
C ILE A 11 11.70 47.91 35.99
N ALA A 12 12.02 48.71 34.98
CA ALA A 12 11.87 48.29 33.58
C ALA A 12 12.80 47.12 33.24
N ASP A 13 14.07 47.19 33.65
CA ASP A 13 15.06 46.14 33.44
C ASP A 13 14.64 44.83 34.13
N PHE A 14 14.22 44.89 35.40
CA PHE A 14 13.74 43.72 36.13
C PHE A 14 12.50 43.08 35.49
N LYS A 15 11.56 43.89 34.99
CA LYS A 15 10.38 43.39 34.26
C LYS A 15 10.77 42.73 32.94
N ALA A 16 11.72 43.31 32.21
CA ALA A 16 12.21 42.76 30.95
C ALA A 16 12.91 41.41 31.17
N GLU A 17 13.79 41.31 32.18
CA GLU A 17 14.47 40.07 32.55
C GLU A 17 13.48 38.97 32.96
N ASN A 18 12.47 39.31 33.77
CA ASN A 18 11.45 38.34 34.18
C ASN A 18 10.61 37.85 32.98
N LEU A 19 10.22 38.77 32.09
CA LEU A 19 9.48 38.43 30.87
C LEU A 19 10.31 37.53 29.94
N GLU A 20 11.61 37.81 29.80
CA GLU A 20 12.52 37.01 28.99
C GLU A 20 12.69 35.60 29.56
N ALA A 21 12.82 35.47 30.88
CA ALA A 21 12.88 34.18 31.56
C ALA A 21 11.59 33.36 31.38
N GLU A 22 10.41 33.99 31.47
CA GLU A 22 9.13 33.33 31.19
C GLU A 22 9.01 32.91 29.73
N CYS A 23 9.39 33.78 28.79
CA CYS A 23 9.42 33.47 27.36
C CYS A 23 10.37 32.31 27.04
N ALA A 24 11.53 32.22 27.69
CA ALA A 24 12.46 31.10 27.51
C ALA A 24 11.86 29.77 27.97
N LYS A 25 11.16 29.74 29.12
CA LYS A 25 10.45 28.55 29.60
C LYS A 25 9.35 28.11 28.64
N VAL A 26 8.50 29.03 28.19
CA VAL A 26 7.44 28.72 27.22
C VAL A 26 8.00 28.20 25.90
N ARG A 27 9.11 28.77 25.42
CA ARG A 27 9.79 28.28 24.20
C ARG A 27 10.31 26.85 24.39
N GLN A 28 10.89 26.55 25.54
CA GLN A 28 11.36 25.19 25.84
C GLN A 28 10.20 24.19 25.86
N GLU A 29 9.11 24.50 26.56
CA GLU A 29 7.90 23.68 26.59
C GLU A 29 7.31 23.48 25.19
N HIS A 30 7.30 24.53 24.37
CA HIS A 30 6.83 24.45 22.99
C HIS A 30 7.68 23.51 22.13
N VAL A 31 9.01 23.53 22.28
CA VAL A 31 9.92 22.59 21.59
C VAL A 31 9.63 21.15 22.04
N GLU A 32 9.47 20.90 23.34
CA GLU A 32 9.14 19.57 23.87
C GLU A 32 7.78 19.06 23.36
N ILE A 33 6.78 19.94 23.28
CA ILE A 33 5.46 19.62 22.71
C ILE A 33 5.59 19.28 21.22
N LEU A 34 6.32 20.08 20.44
CA LEU A 34 6.54 19.81 19.01
C LEU A 34 7.22 18.47 18.78
N GLU A 35 8.23 18.12 19.58
CA GLU A 35 8.88 16.81 19.49
C GLU A 35 7.91 15.65 19.77
N ARG A 36 7.01 15.82 20.74
CA ARG A 36 5.97 14.83 21.05
C ARG A 36 4.95 14.70 19.92
N ILE A 37 4.53 15.82 19.31
CA ILE A 37 3.63 15.81 18.15
C ILE A 37 4.26 15.05 16.99
N ILE A 38 5.52 15.35 16.64
CA ILE A 38 6.23 14.66 15.55
C ILE A 38 6.35 13.15 15.83
N LYS A 39 6.61 12.76 17.09
CA LYS A 39 6.66 11.34 17.47
C LYS A 39 5.29 10.66 17.33
N LEU A 40 4.21 11.33 17.73
CA LEU A 40 2.84 10.82 17.62
C LEU A 40 2.41 10.67 16.16
N GLU A 41 2.67 11.67 15.32
CA GLU A 41 2.36 11.61 13.88
C GLU A 41 3.01 10.38 13.23
N ARG A 42 4.30 10.15 13.49
CA ARG A 42 5.01 8.96 13.00
C ARG A 42 4.42 7.65 13.50
N TYR A 43 3.86 7.63 14.71
CA TYR A 43 3.22 6.44 15.26
C TYR A 43 1.85 6.20 14.62
N PHE A 44 1.04 7.25 14.45
CA PHE A 44 -0.23 7.18 13.73
C PHE A 44 -0.05 6.70 12.29
N ASP A 45 0.94 7.23 11.56
CA ASP A 45 1.29 6.77 10.22
C ASP A 45 1.57 5.26 10.20
N LYS A 46 2.34 4.73 11.16
CA LYS A 46 2.63 3.30 11.25
C LYS A 46 1.38 2.47 11.49
N LEU A 47 0.54 2.90 12.43
CA LEU A 47 -0.70 2.19 12.76
C LEU A 47 -1.68 2.14 11.58
N GLU A 48 -1.82 3.26 10.86
CA GLU A 48 -2.66 3.32 9.67
C GLU A 48 -2.15 2.33 8.60
N LYS A 49 -0.83 2.31 8.39
CA LYS A 49 -0.21 1.40 7.42
C LYS A 49 -0.40 -0.07 7.77
N GLU A 50 -0.25 -0.42 9.05
CA GLU A 50 -0.49 -1.78 9.53
C GLU A 50 -1.95 -2.19 9.40
N SER A 51 -2.88 -1.28 9.72
CA SER A 51 -4.32 -1.52 9.59
C SER A 51 -4.71 -1.80 8.14
N GLU A 52 -4.22 -0.99 7.20
CA GLU A 52 -4.52 -1.16 5.78
C GLU A 52 -3.89 -2.44 5.20
N SER A 53 -2.65 -2.75 5.60
CA SER A 53 -1.98 -4.02 5.25
C SER A 53 -2.79 -5.24 5.71
N LYS A 54 -3.37 -5.19 6.92
CA LYS A 54 -4.24 -6.26 7.44
C LYS A 54 -5.54 -6.39 6.64
N LYS A 55 -6.15 -5.27 6.20
CA LYS A 55 -7.34 -5.31 5.33
C LYS A 55 -7.01 -5.90 3.97
N ASN A 56 -5.91 -5.47 3.34
CA ASN A 56 -5.47 -5.98 2.04
C ASN A 56 -5.22 -7.49 2.10
N ARG A 57 -4.51 -7.99 3.13
CA ARG A 57 -4.30 -9.44 3.31
C ARG A 57 -5.62 -10.20 3.44
N LYS A 58 -6.56 -9.72 4.28
CA LYS A 58 -7.89 -10.34 4.41
C LYS A 58 -8.67 -10.35 3.09
N PHE A 59 -8.53 -9.31 2.29
CA PHE A 59 -9.16 -9.23 0.97
C PHE A 59 -8.52 -10.20 -0.01
N GLN A 60 -7.19 -10.22 -0.10
CA GLN A 60 -6.41 -11.16 -0.92
C GLN A 60 -6.79 -12.62 -0.64
N THR A 61 -6.82 -13.03 0.64
CA THR A 61 -7.25 -14.38 1.04
C THR A 61 -8.68 -14.69 0.54
N ARG A 62 -9.60 -13.74 0.63
CA ARG A 62 -10.97 -13.93 0.11
C ARG A 62 -11.01 -14.06 -1.41
N CYS A 63 -10.23 -13.27 -2.15
CA CYS A 63 -10.14 -13.38 -3.60
C CYS A 63 -9.65 -14.76 -4.04
N ILE A 64 -8.59 -15.24 -3.38
CA ILE A 64 -7.98 -16.55 -3.64
C ILE A 64 -8.98 -17.67 -3.35
N GLN A 65 -9.69 -17.60 -2.22
CA GLN A 65 -10.71 -18.59 -1.85
C GLN A 65 -11.84 -18.67 -2.88
N ILE A 66 -12.36 -17.52 -3.32
CA ILE A 66 -13.39 -17.44 -4.37
C ILE A 66 -12.87 -18.04 -5.68
N ALA A 67 -11.64 -17.69 -6.09
CA ALA A 67 -11.03 -18.21 -7.31
C ALA A 67 -10.86 -19.73 -7.26
N LYS A 68 -10.41 -20.26 -6.12
CA LYS A 68 -10.31 -21.69 -5.84
C LYS A 68 -11.65 -22.42 -5.98
N GLU A 69 -12.72 -21.89 -5.38
CA GLU A 69 -14.07 -22.47 -5.48
C GLU A 69 -14.58 -22.46 -6.92
N ILE A 70 -14.39 -21.35 -7.64
CA ILE A 70 -14.84 -21.23 -9.03
C ILE A 70 -14.04 -22.17 -9.94
N LEU A 71 -12.73 -22.20 -9.83
CA LEU A 71 -11.86 -23.00 -10.69
C LEU A 71 -11.84 -24.49 -10.30
N ASN A 72 -12.26 -24.80 -9.06
CA ASN A 72 -12.17 -26.13 -8.46
C ASN A 72 -10.74 -26.69 -8.56
N GLU A 73 -9.78 -25.86 -8.16
CA GLU A 73 -8.34 -26.14 -8.21
C GLU A 73 -7.65 -25.47 -7.02
N GLU A 74 -6.70 -26.16 -6.41
CA GLU A 74 -5.83 -25.58 -5.38
C GLU A 74 -4.75 -24.70 -6.04
N PRO A 75 -4.66 -23.41 -5.70
CA PRO A 75 -3.63 -22.54 -6.25
C PRO A 75 -2.28 -22.74 -5.56
N MET A 76 -1.21 -22.43 -6.31
CA MET A 76 0.09 -22.12 -5.74
C MET A 76 0.07 -20.68 -5.20
N ILE A 77 0.15 -20.50 -3.89
CA ILE A 77 0.13 -19.20 -3.21
C ILE A 77 1.53 -18.58 -3.20
N GLU A 78 1.62 -17.25 -3.35
CA GLU A 78 2.90 -16.51 -3.34
C GLU A 78 3.92 -17.15 -4.32
N TYR A 79 3.44 -17.43 -5.54
CA TYR A 79 4.18 -18.20 -6.52
C TYR A 79 5.28 -17.38 -7.18
N ARG A 80 6.54 -17.82 -7.03
CA ARG A 80 7.75 -17.20 -7.61
C ARG A 80 8.44 -18.10 -8.63
N PRO A 81 7.87 -18.30 -9.82
CA PRO A 81 8.49 -19.09 -10.86
C PRO A 81 9.80 -18.46 -11.38
N PRO A 82 10.78 -19.26 -11.82
CA PRO A 82 12.01 -18.75 -12.41
C PRO A 82 11.78 -17.79 -13.60
N PHE A 83 10.74 -18.04 -14.43
CA PHE A 83 10.43 -17.19 -15.58
C PHE A 83 9.93 -15.79 -15.21
N LEU A 84 9.52 -15.55 -13.96
CA LEU A 84 9.13 -14.23 -13.46
C LEU A 84 10.32 -13.38 -13.00
N ASN A 85 11.57 -13.84 -13.17
CA ASN A 85 12.77 -13.06 -12.88
C ASN A 85 12.79 -12.47 -11.44
N GLY A 86 12.32 -13.26 -10.47
CA GLY A 86 12.26 -12.86 -9.07
C GLY A 86 10.97 -12.13 -8.66
N LEU A 87 10.03 -11.90 -9.59
CA LEU A 87 8.68 -11.41 -9.28
C LEU A 87 7.80 -12.55 -8.73
N GLU A 88 6.74 -12.16 -8.01
CA GLU A 88 5.78 -13.06 -7.35
C GLU A 88 4.37 -12.86 -7.91
N LEU A 89 3.54 -13.92 -7.91
CA LEU A 89 2.10 -13.85 -8.11
C LEU A 89 1.39 -14.24 -6.82
N ASP A 90 0.29 -13.57 -6.47
CA ASP A 90 -0.45 -13.90 -5.24
C ASP A 90 -1.00 -15.32 -5.25
N ALA A 91 -1.55 -15.75 -6.39
CA ALA A 91 -1.99 -17.13 -6.59
C ALA A 91 -1.89 -17.55 -8.06
N PHE A 92 -1.51 -18.80 -8.29
CA PHE A 92 -1.43 -19.39 -9.63
C PHE A 92 -2.18 -20.72 -9.72
N PHE A 93 -3.07 -20.82 -10.70
CA PHE A 93 -3.90 -21.97 -11.03
C PHE A 93 -3.34 -22.64 -12.28
N GLN A 94 -2.54 -23.70 -12.07
CA GLN A 94 -1.72 -24.32 -13.09
C GLN A 94 -2.54 -24.92 -14.23
N LYS A 95 -3.65 -25.60 -13.92
CA LYS A 95 -4.49 -26.29 -14.90
C LYS A 95 -5.07 -25.33 -15.94
N TYR A 96 -5.52 -24.17 -15.50
CA TYR A 96 -6.13 -23.16 -16.37
C TYR A 96 -5.13 -22.11 -16.87
N ARG A 97 -3.87 -22.16 -16.43
CA ARG A 97 -2.86 -21.14 -16.69
C ARG A 97 -3.33 -19.75 -16.26
N ILE A 98 -4.02 -19.65 -15.12
CA ILE A 98 -4.54 -18.38 -14.59
C ILE A 98 -3.67 -17.93 -13.42
N ALA A 99 -3.25 -16.67 -13.45
CA ALA A 99 -2.63 -16.00 -12.31
C ALA A 99 -3.61 -14.98 -11.74
N LEU A 100 -3.63 -14.83 -10.42
CA LEU A 100 -4.42 -13.83 -9.69
C LEU A 100 -3.45 -12.88 -9.00
N GLU A 101 -3.72 -11.57 -9.13
CA GLU A 101 -2.97 -10.51 -8.46
C GLU A 101 -3.96 -9.51 -7.84
N VAL A 102 -3.81 -9.25 -6.54
CA VAL A 102 -4.69 -8.42 -5.73
C VAL A 102 -4.01 -7.10 -5.41
N GLN A 103 -4.49 -6.06 -6.08
CA GLN A 103 -3.96 -4.72 -6.03
C GLN A 103 -4.54 -3.96 -4.81
N GLY A 104 -3.66 -3.61 -3.88
CA GLY A 104 -4.03 -2.85 -2.67
C GLY A 104 -4.22 -1.34 -2.93
N ALA A 105 -4.84 -0.64 -1.97
CA ALA A 105 -5.08 0.81 -2.04
C ALA A 105 -3.82 1.66 -2.26
N GLN A 106 -2.68 1.15 -1.80
CA GLN A 106 -1.35 1.74 -1.97
C GLN A 106 -0.93 1.94 -3.44
N HIS A 107 -1.53 1.22 -4.40
CA HIS A 107 -1.22 1.36 -5.82
C HIS A 107 -1.95 2.54 -6.49
N ARG A 108 -3.01 3.12 -5.86
CA ARG A 108 -3.72 4.29 -6.40
C ARG A 108 -3.53 5.56 -5.58
N LEU A 109 -3.37 5.45 -4.26
CA LEU A 109 -3.30 6.62 -3.41
C LEU A 109 -1.90 7.24 -3.48
N HIS A 110 -1.78 8.30 -4.29
CA HIS A 110 -0.71 9.32 -4.23
C HIS A 110 -0.69 10.10 -2.90
N SER A 111 -1.21 9.54 -1.80
CA SER A 111 -1.20 10.25 -0.53
C SER A 111 0.20 10.18 0.08
N THR A 112 0.73 11.37 0.30
CA THR A 112 2.08 11.77 0.75
C THR A 112 2.65 11.03 1.97
N SER A 113 1.91 10.11 2.60
CA SER A 113 2.38 9.27 3.72
C SER A 113 2.93 7.90 3.27
N TRP A 114 2.43 7.27 2.20
CA TRP A 114 2.87 5.92 1.79
C TRP A 114 4.20 5.90 1.04
N TYR A 115 4.33 6.78 0.03
CA TYR A 115 5.56 6.96 -0.73
C TYR A 115 5.96 8.43 -0.64
N LYS A 116 7.07 8.69 0.06
CA LYS A 116 7.73 10.01 0.02
C LYS A 116 8.52 10.23 -1.28
N ASP A 117 8.65 9.18 -2.10
CA ASP A 117 9.59 9.10 -3.21
C ASP A 117 8.87 8.59 -4.47
N VAL A 118 8.84 9.42 -5.51
CA VAL A 118 8.25 9.13 -6.82
C VAL A 118 8.87 7.88 -7.45
N LYS A 119 10.15 7.61 -7.19
CA LYS A 119 10.86 6.47 -7.74
C LYS A 119 10.26 5.14 -7.29
N LYS A 120 9.79 5.03 -6.04
CA LYS A 120 9.15 3.81 -5.54
C LYS A 120 7.82 3.52 -6.20
N LEU A 121 7.09 4.56 -6.60
CA LEU A 121 5.86 4.40 -7.35
C LEU A 121 6.15 3.93 -8.78
N GLU A 122 7.15 4.52 -9.43
CA GLU A 122 7.60 4.08 -10.75
C GLU A 122 8.05 2.62 -10.73
N ASP A 123 8.80 2.19 -9.71
CA ASP A 123 9.22 0.80 -9.55
C ASP A 123 8.03 -0.16 -9.48
N ILE A 124 6.97 0.20 -8.74
CA ILE A 124 5.75 -0.62 -8.64
C ILE A 124 5.03 -0.70 -9.98
N VAL A 125 4.85 0.43 -10.65
CA VAL A 125 4.20 0.48 -11.97
C VAL A 125 5.00 -0.34 -12.99
N ASN A 126 6.34 -0.27 -12.94
CA ASN A 126 7.22 -1.03 -13.79
C ASN A 126 7.15 -2.54 -13.50
N HIS A 127 7.12 -2.94 -12.23
CA HIS A 127 6.93 -4.34 -11.85
C HIS A 127 5.58 -4.88 -12.32
N ASP A 128 4.48 -4.14 -12.12
CA ASP A 128 3.16 -4.56 -12.60
C ASP A 128 3.14 -4.72 -14.12
N ARG A 129 3.77 -3.79 -14.84
CA ARG A 129 3.93 -3.90 -16.30
C ARG A 129 4.75 -5.11 -16.71
N GLN A 130 5.87 -5.38 -16.03
CA GLN A 130 6.71 -6.55 -16.29
C GLN A 130 5.96 -7.85 -16.04
N LYS A 131 5.20 -7.96 -14.94
CA LYS A 131 4.34 -9.13 -14.68
C LYS A 131 3.35 -9.36 -15.81
N ARG A 132 2.64 -8.32 -16.26
CA ARG A 132 1.69 -8.42 -17.40
C ARG A 132 2.38 -8.95 -18.66
N CYS A 133 3.54 -8.39 -19.02
CA CYS A 133 4.29 -8.83 -20.20
C CYS A 133 4.73 -10.29 -20.08
N ILE A 134 5.38 -10.67 -18.98
CA ILE A 134 5.91 -12.03 -18.80
C ILE A 134 4.77 -13.06 -18.75
N CYS A 135 3.67 -12.75 -18.06
CA CYS A 135 2.49 -13.63 -18.03
C CYS A 135 1.93 -13.83 -19.44
N LEU A 136 1.76 -12.75 -20.21
CA LEU A 136 1.28 -12.83 -21.59
C LEU A 136 2.19 -13.68 -22.47
N ASP A 137 3.51 -13.43 -22.44
CA ASP A 137 4.51 -14.17 -23.21
C ASP A 137 4.56 -15.65 -22.82
N SER A 138 4.25 -15.95 -21.55
CA SER A 138 4.17 -17.32 -21.04
C SER A 138 2.81 -17.98 -21.29
N GLY A 139 1.85 -17.33 -21.94
CA GLY A 139 0.49 -17.85 -22.12
C GLY A 139 -0.25 -18.05 -20.79
N ILE A 140 0.01 -17.18 -19.81
CA ILE A 140 -0.66 -17.12 -18.52
C ILE A 140 -1.66 -15.96 -18.54
N PHE A 141 -2.91 -16.26 -18.21
CA PHE A 141 -3.95 -15.26 -18.09
C PHE A 141 -3.88 -14.59 -16.71
N LEU A 142 -3.40 -13.36 -16.67
CA LEU A 142 -3.28 -12.58 -15.43
C LEU A 142 -4.59 -11.85 -15.12
N ILE A 143 -5.20 -12.16 -13.98
CA ILE A 143 -6.40 -11.52 -13.45
C ILE A 143 -6.00 -10.55 -12.35
N GLU A 144 -6.13 -9.26 -12.63
CA GLU A 144 -5.87 -8.20 -11.65
C GLU A 144 -7.17 -7.79 -10.97
N VAL A 145 -7.19 -7.86 -9.64
CA VAL A 145 -8.33 -7.53 -8.80
C VAL A 145 -7.97 -6.36 -7.91
N TRP A 146 -8.78 -5.32 -7.95
CA TRP A 146 -8.63 -4.19 -7.04
C TRP A 146 -9.43 -4.37 -5.76
N TYR A 147 -8.88 -3.94 -4.63
CA TYR A 147 -9.52 -4.00 -3.30
C TYR A 147 -10.91 -3.35 -3.21
N ASP A 148 -11.22 -2.42 -4.11
CA ASP A 148 -12.50 -1.70 -4.20
C ASP A 148 -13.52 -2.35 -5.16
N GLN A 149 -13.17 -3.48 -5.79
CA GLN A 149 -14.01 -4.15 -6.79
C GLN A 149 -14.63 -5.44 -6.24
N ASN A 150 -15.96 -5.49 -6.23
CA ASN A 150 -16.74 -6.71 -5.92
C ASN A 150 -16.95 -7.63 -7.14
N LEU A 151 -16.19 -7.46 -8.23
CA LEU A 151 -16.45 -8.09 -9.54
C LEU A 151 -15.69 -9.41 -9.79
N ILE A 152 -14.97 -9.91 -8.79
CA ILE A 152 -14.09 -11.09 -8.91
C ILE A 152 -14.84 -12.34 -9.38
N PRO A 153 -15.97 -12.73 -8.74
CA PRO A 153 -16.61 -13.99 -9.10
C PRO A 153 -17.05 -14.00 -10.57
N GLU A 154 -17.59 -12.88 -11.05
CA GLU A 154 -18.12 -12.77 -12.40
C GLU A 154 -17.01 -12.73 -13.47
N ARG A 155 -15.89 -12.06 -13.19
CA ARG A 155 -14.73 -12.05 -14.11
C ARG A 155 -14.10 -13.43 -14.23
N ILE A 156 -13.85 -14.10 -13.10
CA ILE A 156 -13.26 -15.45 -13.08
C ILE A 156 -14.20 -16.46 -13.73
N ARG A 157 -15.51 -16.38 -13.47
CA ARG A 157 -16.50 -17.27 -14.09
C ARG A 157 -16.51 -17.15 -15.61
N LYS A 158 -16.50 -15.93 -16.16
CA LYS A 158 -16.42 -15.70 -17.62
C LYS A 158 -15.13 -16.25 -18.22
N ILE A 159 -14.01 -16.11 -17.52
CA ILE A 159 -12.72 -16.67 -17.97
C ILE A 159 -12.76 -18.20 -17.93
N LYS A 160 -13.32 -18.80 -16.87
CA LYS A 160 -13.49 -20.25 -16.79
C LYS A 160 -14.35 -20.78 -17.93
N GLU A 161 -15.49 -20.14 -18.20
CA GLU A 161 -16.37 -20.49 -19.31
C GLU A 161 -15.64 -20.38 -20.65
N PHE A 162 -14.89 -19.30 -20.87
CA PHE A 162 -14.08 -19.12 -22.08
C PHE A 162 -13.01 -20.20 -22.22
N VAL A 163 -12.20 -20.45 -21.18
CA VAL A 163 -11.15 -21.49 -21.20
C VAL A 163 -11.76 -22.86 -21.44
N TYR A 164 -12.88 -23.19 -20.78
CA TYR A 164 -13.59 -24.45 -20.98
C TYR A 164 -14.07 -24.62 -22.42
N LEU A 165 -14.67 -23.58 -23.02
CA LEU A 165 -15.14 -23.60 -24.41
C LEU A 165 -13.97 -23.77 -25.38
N VAL A 166 -12.86 -23.07 -25.15
CA VAL A 166 -11.66 -23.15 -25.97
C VAL A 166 -11.03 -24.55 -25.86
N SER A 167 -10.88 -25.10 -24.65
CA SER A 167 -10.35 -26.46 -24.44
C SER A 167 -11.20 -27.52 -25.14
N LYS A 168 -12.54 -27.44 -25.06
CA LYS A 168 -13.41 -28.37 -25.78
C LYS A 168 -13.30 -28.27 -27.30
N HIS A 169 -13.09 -27.07 -27.82
CA HIS A 169 -12.89 -26.89 -29.26
C HIS A 169 -11.59 -27.55 -29.75
N PHE A 170 -10.52 -27.52 -28.94
CA PHE A 170 -9.27 -28.21 -29.26
C PHE A 170 -9.39 -29.74 -29.18
N ASP A 171 -10.13 -30.26 -28.21
CA ASP A 171 -10.38 -31.72 -28.11
C ASP A 171 -11.22 -32.27 -29.28
N THR A 172 -12.02 -31.41 -29.93
CA THR A 172 -12.91 -31.81 -31.04
C THR A 172 -12.21 -31.79 -32.41
N ILE A 173 -11.06 -31.11 -32.54
CA ILE A 173 -10.33 -30.97 -33.81
C ILE A 173 -9.27 -32.09 -33.99
N VAL A 174 -9.01 -32.90 -32.97
CA VAL A 174 -8.01 -34.00 -32.99
C VAL A 174 -8.65 -35.39 -33.15
N LEU A 175 -9.86 -35.47 -33.72
CA LEU A 175 -10.49 -36.73 -34.14
C LEU A 175 -10.71 -36.78 -35.66
#